data_AF-A0A840FTN0-F1
#
_entry.id   AF-A0A840FTN0-F1
#
_cell.length_a   1.000
_cell.length_b   1.000
_cell.length_c   1.000
_cell.angle_alpha   90.00
_cell.angle_beta   90.00
_cell.angle_gamma   90.00
#
_symmetry.space_group_name_H-M   'P 1'
#
loop_
_entity.id
_entity.type
_entity.pdbx_description
1 polymer ?
#
loop_
_entity_poly.entity_id
_entity_poly.type
_entity_poly.pdbx_seq_one_letter_code
_entity_poly.pdbx_strand_id
1 'polypeptide(L)'
;MIKKYTRIGNIALGVTVVSLGAVMYATANNLMSEDARLPLIAVYVISFWTMFWAYAKAKGRSGALGIVLPFFNVIGLVILLCLKDLSNLPPDWACEKCKGKNPALDSTCRYCSAPQPS
;
A
#
# COMPACT_ATOMS: atom_id res chain seq x y z
N MET A 1 -9.89 -0.21 11.30
CA MET A 1 -9.96 -0.49 9.84
C MET A 1 -8.66 -1.04 9.23
N ILE A 2 -7.48 -0.79 9.81
CA ILE A 2 -6.17 -1.18 9.24
C ILE A 2 -5.98 -2.70 9.10
N LYS A 3 -6.39 -3.51 10.09
CA LYS A 3 -6.26 -5.00 10.03
C LYS A 3 -6.93 -5.64 8.81
N LYS A 4 -8.03 -5.05 8.31
CA LYS A 4 -8.72 -5.50 7.09
C LYS A 4 -7.79 -5.40 5.87
N TYR A 5 -7.12 -4.26 5.72
CA TYR A 5 -6.23 -4.01 4.57
C TYR A 5 -4.94 -4.82 4.64
N THR A 6 -4.37 -5.04 5.84
CA THR A 6 -3.23 -5.94 6.01
C THR A 6 -3.58 -7.37 5.59
N ARG A 7 -4.77 -7.87 5.96
CA ARG A 7 -5.23 -9.20 5.53
C ARG A 7 -5.37 -9.28 4.01
N ILE A 8 -6.03 -8.30 3.39
CA ILE A 8 -6.19 -8.24 1.93
C ILE A 8 -4.81 -8.20 1.24
N GLY A 9 -3.90 -7.37 1.73
CA GLY A 9 -2.53 -7.27 1.21
C GLY A 9 -1.75 -8.58 1.28
N ASN A 10 -1.83 -9.30 2.41
CA ASN A 10 -1.17 -10.60 2.56
C ASN A 10 -1.75 -11.67 1.62
N ILE A 11 -3.07 -11.69 1.43
CA ILE A 11 -3.73 -12.60 0.46
C ILE A 11 -3.25 -12.27 -0.96
N ALA A 12 -3.28 -10.99 -1.35
CA ALA A 12 -2.85 -10.56 -2.67
C ALA A 12 -1.37 -10.85 -2.94
N LEU A 13 -0.49 -10.69 -1.93
CA LEU A 13 0.91 -11.10 -1.99
C LEU A 13 1.04 -12.60 -2.24
N GLY A 14 0.29 -13.44 -1.50
CA GLY A 14 0.28 -14.89 -1.71
C GLY A 14 -0.12 -15.26 -3.13
N VAL A 15 -1.21 -14.68 -3.65
CA VAL A 15 -1.67 -14.94 -5.03
C VAL A 15 -0.62 -14.48 -6.06
N THR A 16 0.03 -13.33 -5.82
CA THR A 16 1.08 -12.81 -6.70
C THR A 16 2.27 -13.78 -6.78
N VAL A 17 2.75 -14.27 -5.63
CA VAL A 17 3.88 -15.22 -5.59
C VAL A 17 3.53 -16.55 -6.25
N VAL A 18 2.34 -17.09 -5.98
CA VAL A 18 1.89 -18.37 -6.55
C VAL A 18 1.69 -18.26 -8.06
N SER A 19 1.03 -17.20 -8.55
CA SER A 19 0.80 -16.99 -9.98
C SER A 19 2.11 -16.78 -10.74
N LEU A 20 3.05 -16.01 -10.17
CA LEU A 20 4.37 -15.81 -10.76
C LEU A 20 5.16 -17.13 -10.82
N GLY A 21 5.16 -17.90 -9.72
CA GLY A 21 5.82 -19.21 -9.67
C GLY A 21 5.23 -20.21 -10.67
N ALA A 22 3.89 -20.22 -10.83
CA ALA A 22 3.20 -21.06 -11.81
C ALA A 22 3.60 -20.69 -13.25
N VAL A 23 3.67 -19.39 -13.57
CA VAL A 23 4.11 -18.93 -14.90
C VAL A 23 5.56 -19.32 -15.16
N MET A 24 6.47 -19.10 -14.20
CA MET A 24 7.87 -19.50 -14.34
C MET A 24 8.01 -21.02 -14.56
N TYR A 25 7.32 -21.83 -13.76
CA TYR A 25 7.37 -23.28 -13.86
C TYR A 25 6.79 -23.79 -15.19
N ALA A 26 5.63 -23.28 -15.61
CA ALA A 26 5.00 -23.69 -16.85
C ALA A 26 5.84 -23.28 -18.07
N THR A 27 6.50 -22.13 -18.02
CA THR A 27 7.41 -21.66 -19.08
C THR A 27 8.67 -22.52 -19.15
N ALA A 28 9.28 -22.85 -18.01
CA ALA A 28 10.49 -23.68 -17.96
C ALA A 28 10.28 -25.10 -18.52
N ASN A 29 9.07 -25.64 -18.39
CA ASN A 29 8.71 -26.97 -18.85
C ASN A 29 7.92 -27.00 -20.17
N ASN A 30 7.75 -25.86 -20.85
CA ASN A 30 6.92 -25.73 -22.07
C ASN A 30 5.48 -26.26 -21.92
N LEU A 31 4.92 -26.18 -20.71
CA LEU A 31 3.57 -26.66 -20.37
C LEU A 31 2.48 -25.62 -20.64
N MET A 32 2.84 -24.40 -21.03
CA MET A 32 1.91 -23.28 -21.09
C MET A 32 1.25 -23.17 -22.46
N SER A 33 -0.02 -23.58 -22.54
CA SER A 33 -0.89 -23.26 -23.69
C SER A 33 -1.12 -21.75 -23.79
N GLU A 34 -1.23 -21.21 -25.02
CA GLU A 34 -1.51 -19.78 -25.25
C GLU A 34 -2.80 -19.32 -24.55
N ASP A 35 -3.83 -20.15 -24.56
CA ASP A 35 -5.14 -19.83 -23.96
C ASP A 35 -5.07 -19.65 -22.43
N ALA A 36 -4.14 -20.36 -21.78
CA ALA A 36 -3.94 -20.28 -20.34
C ALA A 36 -3.01 -19.12 -19.93
N ARG A 37 -2.22 -18.58 -20.86
CA ARG A 37 -1.21 -17.55 -20.55
C ARG A 37 -1.84 -16.21 -20.19
N LEU A 38 -2.85 -15.78 -20.95
CA LEU A 38 -3.53 -14.51 -20.74
C LEU A 38 -4.23 -14.40 -19.36
N PRO A 39 -5.07 -15.37 -18.93
CA PRO A 39 -5.73 -15.29 -17.63
C PRO A 39 -4.72 -15.36 -16.47
N LEU A 40 -3.64 -16.14 -16.59
CA LEU A 40 -2.58 -16.20 -15.58
C LEU A 40 -1.87 -14.84 -15.41
N ILE A 41 -1.53 -14.19 -16.52
CA ILE A 41 -0.93 -12.85 -16.49
C ILE A 41 -1.92 -11.84 -15.88
N ALA A 42 -3.20 -11.89 -16.25
CA ALA A 42 -4.21 -11.01 -15.69
C ALA A 42 -4.34 -11.17 -14.16
N VAL A 43 -4.39 -12.41 -13.66
CA VAL A 43 -4.42 -12.71 -12.21
C VAL A 43 -3.18 -12.17 -11.53
N TYR A 44 -1.99 -12.36 -12.11
CA TYR A 44 -0.75 -11.82 -11.58
C TYR A 44 -0.79 -10.29 -11.48
N VAL A 45 -1.14 -9.61 -12.57
CA VAL A 45 -1.19 -8.13 -12.64
C VAL A 45 -2.21 -7.57 -11.65
N ILE A 46 -3.42 -8.13 -11.60
CA ILE A 46 -4.46 -7.66 -10.67
C ILE A 46 -4.03 -7.90 -9.22
N SER A 47 -3.46 -9.07 -8.92
CA SER A 47 -2.99 -9.40 -7.56
C SER A 47 -1.85 -8.48 -7.12
N PHE A 48 -0.92 -8.19 -8.03
CA PHE A 48 0.19 -7.28 -7.76
C PHE A 48 -0.30 -5.85 -7.49
N TRP A 49 -1.21 -5.32 -8.32
CA TRP A 49 -1.77 -3.97 -8.10
C TRP A 49 -2.59 -3.88 -6.82
N THR A 50 -3.41 -4.90 -6.53
CA THR A 50 -4.22 -4.94 -5.31
C THR A 50 -3.36 -5.07 -4.06
N MET A 51 -2.23 -5.79 -4.13
CA MET A 51 -1.24 -5.88 -3.05
C MET A 51 -0.72 -4.48 -2.69
N PHE A 52 -0.22 -3.71 -3.66
CA PHE A 52 0.31 -2.36 -3.41
C PHE A 52 -0.76 -1.41 -2.87
N TRP A 53 -1.95 -1.43 -3.47
CA TRP A 53 -3.08 -0.62 -3.01
C TRP A 53 -3.46 -0.94 -1.55
N ALA A 54 -3.57 -2.22 -1.22
CA ALA A 54 -3.95 -2.66 0.11
C ALA A 54 -2.89 -2.32 1.16
N TYR A 55 -1.60 -2.52 0.87
CA TYR A 55 -0.52 -2.15 1.80
C TYR A 55 -0.39 -0.63 1.98
N ALA A 56 -0.59 0.17 0.92
CA ALA A 56 -0.62 1.63 1.06
C ALA A 56 -1.76 2.08 1.99
N LYS A 57 -2.96 1.49 1.84
CA LYS A 57 -4.10 1.73 2.74
C LYS A 57 -3.85 1.23 4.15
N ALA A 58 -3.15 0.10 4.31
CA ALA A 58 -2.78 -0.43 5.62
C ALA A 58 -1.86 0.53 6.39
N LYS A 59 -0.94 1.21 5.70
CA LYS A 59 -0.06 2.25 6.27
C LYS A 59 -0.75 3.59 6.56
N GLY A 60 -2.07 3.67 6.40
CA GLY A 60 -2.84 4.91 6.58
C GLY A 60 -2.66 5.95 5.46
N ARG A 61 -2.07 5.58 4.31
CA ARG A 61 -1.91 6.47 3.15
C ARG A 61 -3.12 6.38 2.22
N SER A 62 -3.20 7.30 1.26
CA SER A 62 -4.22 7.27 0.21
C SER A 62 -4.04 6.03 -0.68
N GLY A 63 -5.17 5.49 -1.19
CA GLY A 63 -5.12 4.35 -2.10
C GLY A 63 -4.46 4.68 -3.45
N ALA A 64 -4.51 5.95 -3.87
CA ALA A 64 -3.87 6.41 -5.10
C ALA A 64 -2.35 6.17 -5.09
N LEU A 65 -1.69 6.38 -3.95
CA LEU A 65 -0.26 6.12 -3.80
C LEU A 65 0.08 4.64 -4.07
N GLY A 66 -0.77 3.72 -3.63
CA GLY A 66 -0.60 2.29 -3.91
C GLY A 66 -0.90 1.89 -5.36
N ILE A 67 -1.57 2.71 -6.17
CA ILE A 67 -1.76 2.45 -7.60
C ILE A 67 -0.56 2.95 -8.41
N VAL A 68 0.09 4.03 -7.95
CA VAL A 68 1.24 4.66 -8.63
C VAL A 68 2.55 3.88 -8.39
N LEU A 69 2.76 3.35 -7.18
CA LEU A 69 3.99 2.64 -6.84
C LEU A 69 4.33 1.42 -7.74
N PRO A 70 3.38 0.56 -8.14
CA PRO A 70 3.63 -0.54 -9.08
C PRO A 70 4.35 -0.16 -10.37
N PHE A 71 4.15 1.06 -10.89
CA PHE A 71 4.82 1.52 -12.11
C PHE A 71 6.34 1.64 -11.97
N PHE A 72 6.84 1.82 -10.74
CA PHE A 72 8.27 1.83 -10.43
C PHE A 72 8.80 0.43 -10.07
N ASN A 73 7.99 -0.62 -10.28
CA ASN A 73 8.33 -2.03 -10.07
C ASN A 73 9.00 -2.28 -8.69
N VAL A 74 10.25 -2.77 -8.68
CA VAL A 74 11.02 -3.07 -7.47
C VAL A 74 11.29 -1.82 -6.64
N ILE A 75 11.57 -0.67 -7.27
CA ILE A 75 11.79 0.59 -6.57
C ILE A 75 10.51 1.02 -5.85
N GLY A 76 9.37 0.86 -6.52
CA GLY A 76 8.06 1.09 -5.91
C GLY A 76 7.81 0.22 -4.68
N LEU A 77 8.18 -1.06 -4.75
CA LEU A 77 8.09 -1.99 -3.62
C LEU A 77 8.97 -1.53 -2.45
N VAL A 78 10.23 -1.18 -2.72
CA VAL A 78 11.15 -0.70 -1.69
C VAL A 78 10.60 0.56 -1.02
N ILE A 79 10.11 1.52 -1.81
CA ILE A 79 9.46 2.73 -1.28
C ILE A 79 8.26 2.33 -0.39
N LEU A 80 7.39 1.44 -0.87
CA LEU A 80 6.23 0.96 -0.11
C LEU A 80 6.64 0.39 1.26
N LEU A 81 7.69 -0.44 1.28
CA LEU A 81 8.20 -1.08 2.49
C LEU A 81 8.84 -0.05 3.44
N CYS A 82 9.60 0.91 2.91
CA CYS A 82 10.26 1.96 3.69
C CYS A 82 9.32 3.09 4.15
N LEU A 83 8.12 3.21 3.60
CA LEU A 83 7.17 4.24 4.02
C LEU A 83 6.81 4.11 5.51
N LYS A 84 6.86 5.25 6.22
CA LYS A 84 6.42 5.32 7.62
C LYS A 84 4.94 4.96 7.75
N ASP A 85 4.63 4.17 8.77
CA ASP A 85 3.27 3.78 9.09
C ASP A 85 2.55 4.93 9.82
N LEU A 86 1.46 5.42 9.22
CA LEU A 86 0.60 6.45 9.79
C LEU A 86 -0.58 5.83 10.55
N SER A 87 -0.72 4.50 10.58
CA SER A 87 -1.89 3.82 11.12
C SER A 87 -2.13 4.06 12.61
N ASN A 88 -1.04 4.31 13.35
CA ASN A 88 -1.04 4.49 14.81
C ASN A 88 -0.91 5.96 15.21
N LEU A 89 -0.87 6.88 14.24
CA LEU A 89 -0.89 8.30 14.56
C LEU A 89 -2.28 8.71 15.02
N PRO A 90 -2.37 9.65 15.97
CA PRO A 90 -3.64 10.33 16.26
C PRO A 90 -4.22 10.95 14.98
N PRO A 91 -5.52 11.29 14.96
CA PRO A 91 -6.05 12.16 13.91
C PRO A 91 -5.36 13.53 13.96
N ASP A 92 -5.29 14.18 12.79
CA ASP A 92 -4.86 15.57 12.71
C ASP A 92 -5.70 16.45 13.64
N TRP A 93 -5.08 17.41 14.33
CA TRP A 93 -5.73 18.24 15.34
C TRP A 93 -5.87 19.69 14.87
N ALA A 94 -6.96 20.34 15.28
CA ALA A 94 -7.17 21.75 15.02
C ALA A 94 -6.73 22.57 16.24
N CYS A 95 -5.94 23.62 16.00
CA CYS A 95 -5.51 24.50 17.07
C CYS A 95 -6.69 25.28 17.65
N GLU A 96 -6.85 25.25 18.97
CA GLU A 96 -7.95 25.96 19.64
C GLU A 96 -7.83 27.49 19.51
N LYS A 97 -6.58 27.99 19.48
CA LYS A 97 -6.26 29.42 19.45
C LYS A 97 -6.44 30.05 18.07
N CYS A 98 -5.91 29.42 17.02
CA CYS A 98 -5.91 30.01 15.67
C CYS A 98 -6.75 29.22 14.65
N LYS A 99 -7.40 28.12 15.06
CA LYS A 99 -8.19 27.22 14.19
C LYS A 99 -7.42 26.60 13.01
N GLY A 100 -6.10 26.71 13.00
CA GLY A 100 -5.23 26.07 12.00
C GLY A 100 -5.20 24.55 12.17
N LYS A 101 -5.20 23.80 11.07
CA LYS A 101 -5.05 22.33 11.07
C LYS A 101 -3.58 21.95 11.20
N ASN A 102 -3.27 21.04 12.10
CA ASN A 102 -1.91 20.56 12.34
C ASN A 102 -1.89 19.02 12.25
N PRO A 103 -0.79 18.42 11.76
CA PRO A 103 -0.66 16.99 11.74
C PRO A 103 -0.52 16.43 13.15
N ALA A 104 -0.97 15.20 13.34
CA ALA A 104 -0.91 14.51 14.62
C ALA A 104 0.49 14.26 15.20
N LEU A 105 1.54 14.41 14.38
CA LEU A 105 2.94 14.30 14.79
C LEU A 105 3.45 15.55 15.52
N ASP A 106 2.81 16.70 15.29
CA ASP A 106 3.31 17.98 15.77
C ASP A 106 2.73 18.26 17.16
N SER A 107 3.60 18.41 18.16
CA SER A 107 3.23 18.77 19.54
C SER A 107 2.89 20.25 19.71
N THR A 108 3.14 21.07 18.68
CA THR A 108 2.90 22.52 18.68
C THR A 108 2.29 22.96 17.36
N CYS A 109 1.41 23.96 17.40
CA CYS A 109 0.76 24.50 16.22
C CYS A 109 1.75 25.20 15.29
N ARG A 110 1.70 24.91 13.99
CA ARG A 110 2.56 25.51 12.96
C ARG A 110 2.35 27.01 12.75
N TYR A 111 1.19 27.53 13.15
CA TYR A 111 0.79 28.91 12.87
C TYR A 111 0.99 29.86 14.06
N CYS A 112 0.79 29.37 15.28
CA CYS A 112 0.83 30.21 16.48
C CYS A 112 1.66 29.62 17.63
N SER A 113 2.35 28.50 17.39
CA SER A 113 3.19 27.78 18.36
C SER A 113 2.48 27.35 19.65
N ALA A 114 1.14 27.38 19.68
CA ALA A 114 0.36 26.88 20.82
C ALA A 114 0.54 25.35 20.96
N PRO A 115 0.60 24.81 22.19
CA PRO A 115 0.71 23.36 22.40
C PRO A 115 -0.53 22.62 21.88
N GLN A 116 -0.34 21.35 21.52
CA GLN A 116 -1.44 20.44 21.20
C GLN A 116 -2.39 20.32 22.42
N PRO A 117 -3.72 20.39 22.22
CA PRO A 117 -4.67 20.14 23.30
C PRO A 117 -4.55 18.67 23.75
N SER A 118 -4.52 18.46 25.07
CA SER A 118 -4.41 17.14 25.72
C SER A 118 -5.65 16.29 25.52
#